data_AF-A0A3D1U134-F1
#
_entry.id   AF-A0A3D1U134-F1
#
_cell.length_a   1.000
_cell.length_b   1.000
_cell.length_c   1.000
_cell.angle_alpha   90.00
_cell.angle_beta   90.00
_cell.angle_gamma   90.00
#
_symmetry.space_group_name_H-M   'P 1'
#
loop_
_entity.id
_entity.type
_entity.pdbx_description
1 polymer ?
#
loop_
_entity_poly.entity_id
_entity_poly.type
_entity_poly.pdbx_seq_one_letter_code
_entity_poly.pdbx_strand_id
1 'polypeptide(L)'
;SFEDWEAYLKLAHAGGRIDVVPDYLFYYRHLPTGFSRTTSQAANYGRIQRQFARLEWLPAEDRESLWSLLAGLYDQARALEVRQRSRRYRIADWLAARVSWGRGMLR
;
A
#
# COMPACT_ATOMS: atom_id res chain seq x y z
N SER A 1 -2.36 -9.63 4.15
CA SER A 1 -3.61 -9.51 4.90
C SER A 1 -3.90 -8.01 5.01
N PHE A 2 -5.17 -7.61 5.03
CA PHE A 2 -5.57 -6.21 5.24
C PHE A 2 -6.12 -5.99 6.66
N GLU A 3 -6.08 -7.04 7.48
CA GLU A 3 -6.60 -7.03 8.86
C GLU A 3 -5.79 -6.05 9.74
N ASP A 4 -4.46 -6.01 9.58
CA ASP A 4 -3.60 -5.09 10.33
C ASP A 4 -3.98 -3.63 10.06
N TRP A 5 -4.21 -3.29 8.79
CA TRP A 5 -4.58 -1.93 8.40
C TRP A 5 -5.95 -1.53 8.96
N GLU A 6 -6.92 -2.44 8.93
CA GLU A 6 -8.23 -2.23 9.55
C GLU A 6 -8.11 -2.00 11.06
N ALA A 7 -7.27 -2.76 11.75
CA ALA A 7 -7.04 -2.59 13.19
C ALA A 7 -6.43 -1.22 13.52
N TYR A 8 -5.41 -0.79 12.77
CA TYR A 8 -4.82 0.54 12.94
C TYR A 8 -5.83 1.66 12.69
N LEU A 9 -6.66 1.54 11.65
CA LEU A 9 -7.69 2.54 11.38
C LEU A 9 -8.74 2.62 12.50
N LYS A 10 -9.16 1.49 13.07
CA LYS A 10 -10.09 1.48 14.22
C LYS A 10 -9.46 2.14 15.45
N LEU A 11 -8.18 1.87 15.72
CA LEU A 11 -7.44 2.50 16.82
C LEU A 11 -7.33 4.01 16.63
N ALA A 12 -6.97 4.47 15.43
CA ALA A 12 -6.91 5.89 15.10
C ALA A 12 -8.28 6.56 15.22
N HIS A 13 -9.34 5.92 14.69
CA HIS A 13 -10.71 6.42 14.77
C HIS A 13 -11.22 6.51 16.23
N ALA A 14 -10.76 5.64 17.12
CA ALA A 14 -11.06 5.71 18.55
C ALA A 14 -10.28 6.82 19.29
N GLY A 15 -9.50 7.65 18.58
CA GLY A 15 -8.68 8.71 19.16
C GLY A 15 -7.28 8.26 19.59
N GLY A 16 -6.89 7.03 19.28
CA GLY A 16 -5.53 6.54 19.47
C GLY A 16 -4.53 7.26 18.58
N ARG A 17 -3.29 7.41 19.06
CA ARG A 17 -2.17 7.93 18.26
C ARG A 17 -1.34 6.78 17.73
N ILE A 18 -0.99 6.85 16.46
CA ILE A 18 -0.17 5.85 15.77
C ILE A 18 1.06 6.57 15.25
N ASP A 19 2.22 5.95 15.42
CA ASP A 19 3.49 6.45 14.93
C ASP A 19 4.21 5.35 14.14
N VAL A 20 5.18 5.73 13.32
CA VAL A 20 5.94 4.83 12.46
C VAL A 20 7.40 4.89 12.86
N VAL A 21 7.95 3.76 13.29
CA VAL A 21 9.39 3.62 13.51
C VAL A 21 10.05 3.38 12.14
N PRO A 22 10.97 4.25 11.68
CA PRO A 22 11.56 4.17 10.35
C PRO A 22 12.69 3.13 10.24
N ASP A 23 12.60 2.04 11.02
CA ASP A 23 13.59 0.96 11.06
C ASP A 23 13.01 -0.36 10.56
N TYR A 24 13.87 -1.22 10.01
CA TYR A 24 13.49 -2.56 9.55
C TYR A 24 13.37 -3.52 10.73
N LEU A 25 12.22 -3.48 11.41
CA LEU A 25 11.94 -4.33 12.57
C LEU A 25 11.49 -5.75 12.18
N PHE A 26 10.93 -5.91 10.98
CA PHE A 26 10.37 -7.18 10.51
C PHE A 26 10.77 -7.48 9.07
N TYR A 27 11.08 -8.75 8.80
CA TYR A 27 11.28 -9.26 7.44
C TYR A 27 10.10 -10.14 7.04
N TYR A 28 9.32 -9.68 6.07
CA TYR A 28 8.21 -10.46 5.53
C TYR A 28 8.69 -11.49 4.52
N ARG A 29 8.23 -12.73 4.67
CA ARG A 29 8.43 -13.77 3.66
C ARG A 29 7.45 -13.59 2.51
N HIS A 30 7.96 -13.45 1.29
CA HIS A 30 7.12 -13.42 0.09
C HIS A 30 7.00 -14.83 -0.51
N LEU A 31 5.79 -15.37 -0.49
CA LEU A 31 5.43 -16.62 -1.16
C LEU A 31 4.57 -16.32 -2.40
N PRO A 32 4.67 -17.12 -3.48
CA PRO A 32 3.79 -16.98 -4.66
C PRO A 32 2.31 -17.09 -4.30
N THR A 33 1.98 -17.96 -3.36
CA THR A 33 0.64 -18.17 -2.79
C THR A 33 0.30 -17.22 -1.64
N GLY A 34 1.19 -16.27 -1.34
CA GLY A 34 1.02 -15.33 -0.24
C GLY A 34 -0.22 -14.46 -0.46
N PHE A 35 -0.97 -14.23 0.62
CA PHE A 35 -2.23 -13.48 0.60
C PHE A 35 -2.12 -12.09 -0.06
N SER A 36 -0.97 -11.43 0.05
CA SER A 36 -0.72 -10.14 -0.60
C SER A 36 -0.65 -10.20 -2.13
N ARG A 37 -0.43 -11.39 -2.72
CA ARG A 37 -0.32 -11.61 -4.17
C ARG A 37 -1.56 -12.26 -4.77
N THR A 38 -2.37 -12.93 -3.95
CA THR A 38 -3.55 -13.69 -4.39
C THR A 38 -4.87 -12.95 -4.17
N THR A 39 -4.86 -11.80 -3.48
CA THR A 39 -6.07 -11.04 -3.18
C THR A 39 -6.15 -9.73 -3.96
N SER A 40 -7.38 -9.28 -4.22
CA SER A 40 -7.62 -7.98 -4.85
C SER A 40 -7.39 -6.87 -3.82
N GLN A 41 -6.31 -6.10 -4.01
CA GLN A 41 -6.03 -4.94 -3.16
C GLN A 41 -7.17 -3.94 -3.20
N ALA A 42 -7.70 -3.63 -4.40
CA ALA A 42 -8.80 -2.68 -4.56
C ALA A 42 -10.06 -3.09 -3.79
N ALA A 43 -10.44 -4.38 -3.85
CA ALA A 43 -11.60 -4.87 -3.12
C ALA A 43 -11.42 -4.78 -1.60
N ASN A 44 -10.21 -5.07 -1.11
CA ASN A 44 -9.88 -4.98 0.32
C ASN A 44 -9.86 -3.54 0.82
N TYR A 45 -9.28 -2.61 0.04
CA TYR A 45 -9.31 -1.18 0.33
C TYR A 45 -10.75 -0.67 0.44
N GLY A 46 -11.60 -0.97 -0.54
CA GLY A 46 -13.01 -0.57 -0.53
C GLY A 46 -13.79 -1.17 0.63
N ARG A 47 -13.53 -2.43 1.01
CA ARG A 47 -14.17 -3.06 2.19
C ARG A 47 -13.90 -2.28 3.47
N ILE A 48 -12.65 -1.87 3.68
CA ILE A 48 -12.23 -1.15 4.90
C ILE A 48 -12.73 0.28 4.86
N GLN A 49 -12.54 0.99 3.75
CA GLN A 49 -13.02 2.36 3.59
C GLN A 49 -14.52 2.50 3.86
N ARG A 50 -15.37 1.57 3.37
CA ARG A 50 -16.81 1.59 3.62
C ARG A 50 -17.21 1.59 5.09
N GLN A 51 -16.38 1.01 5.98
CA GLN A 51 -16.65 1.01 7.43
C GLN A 51 -16.50 2.41 8.04
N PHE A 52 -15.67 3.26 7.43
CA PHE A 52 -15.37 4.62 7.91
C PHE A 52 -15.93 5.72 6.98
N ALA A 53 -16.45 5.35 5.82
CA ALA A 53 -17.02 6.26 4.82
C ALA A 53 -18.39 6.83 5.22
N ARG A 54 -18.93 6.47 6.39
CA ARG A 54 -20.12 7.10 6.97
C ARG A 54 -19.78 8.52 7.42
N LEU A 55 -19.60 9.38 6.44
CA LEU A 55 -19.50 10.82 6.55
C LEU A 55 -20.92 11.39 6.64
N GLU A 56 -21.74 10.86 7.55
CA GLU A 56 -23.16 11.25 7.69
C GLU A 56 -23.32 12.73 8.08
N TRP A 57 -22.26 13.31 8.64
CA TRP A 57 -22.15 14.73 8.95
C TRP A 57 -21.78 15.61 7.74
N LEU A 58 -21.36 15.03 6.61
CA LEU A 58 -21.04 15.74 5.37
C LEU A 58 -22.20 15.61 4.37
N PRO A 59 -22.64 16.73 3.77
CA PRO A 59 -23.50 16.73 2.60
C PRO A 59 -22.98 15.78 1.51
N ALA A 60 -23.91 15.19 0.73
CA ALA A 60 -23.57 14.18 -0.26
C ALA A 60 -22.58 14.69 -1.32
N GLU A 61 -22.74 15.94 -1.75
CA GLU A 61 -21.87 16.65 -2.70
C GLU A 61 -20.44 16.85 -2.18
N ASP A 62 -20.29 17.20 -0.90
CA ASP A 62 -18.98 17.34 -0.26
C ASP A 62 -18.30 15.97 -0.08
N ARG A 63 -19.08 14.92 0.11
CA ARG A 63 -18.57 13.55 0.23
C ARG A 63 -17.93 13.05 -1.07
N GLU A 64 -18.58 13.30 -2.21
CA GLU A 64 -18.02 12.95 -3.52
C GLU A 64 -16.78 13.79 -3.86
N SER A 65 -16.81 15.07 -3.51
CA SER A 65 -15.67 15.98 -3.68
C SER A 65 -14.47 15.55 -2.84
N LEU A 66 -14.71 15.19 -1.58
CA LEU A 66 -13.69 14.68 -0.65
C LEU A 66 -13.08 13.37 -1.16
N TRP A 67 -13.91 12.43 -1.60
CA TRP A 67 -13.42 11.16 -2.16
C TRP A 67 -12.60 11.37 -3.44
N SER A 68 -13.04 12.26 -4.33
CA SER A 68 -12.31 12.59 -5.55
C SER A 68 -10.95 13.22 -5.24
N LEU A 69 -10.89 14.11 -4.24
CA LEU A 69 -9.65 14.72 -3.77
C LEU A 69 -8.70 13.66 -3.18
N LEU A 70 -9.20 12.81 -2.28
CA LEU A 70 -8.39 11.75 -1.65
C LEU A 70 -7.87 10.74 -2.67
N ALA A 71 -8.69 10.35 -3.64
CA ALA A 71 -8.26 9.48 -4.74
C ALA A 71 -7.17 10.14 -5.59
N GLY A 72 -7.34 11.42 -5.95
CA GLY A 72 -6.33 12.17 -6.70
C GLY A 72 -5.00 12.32 -5.95
N LEU A 73 -5.05 12.56 -4.64
CA LEU A 73 -3.87 12.61 -3.78
C LEU A 73 -3.18 11.24 -3.68
N TYR A 74 -3.93 10.15 -3.58
CA TYR A 74 -3.38 8.80 -3.58
C TYR A 74 -2.65 8.47 -4.91
N ASP A 75 -3.24 8.84 -6.04
CA ASP A 75 -2.61 8.64 -7.35
C ASP A 75 -1.34 9.48 -7.52
N GLN A 76 -1.35 10.73 -7.03
CA GLN A 76 -0.15 11.56 -7.01
C GLN A 76 0.94 10.99 -6.09
N ALA A 77 0.58 10.51 -4.89
CA ALA A 77 1.53 9.88 -3.96
C ALA A 77 2.16 8.63 -4.58
N ARG A 78 1.37 7.77 -5.24
CA ARG A 78 1.85 6.62 -6.00
C ARG A 78 2.79 7.02 -7.13
N ALA A 79 2.44 8.05 -7.89
CA ALA A 79 3.28 8.56 -8.98
C ALA A 79 4.63 9.11 -8.45
N LEU A 80 4.60 9.78 -7.30
CA LEU A 80 5.79 10.26 -6.62
C LEU A 80 6.64 9.12 -6.06
N GLU A 81 6.05 8.07 -5.50
CA GLU A 81 6.76 6.89 -5.01
C GLU A 81 7.48 6.14 -6.16
N VAL A 82 6.81 6.00 -7.31
CA VAL A 82 7.42 5.47 -8.54
C VAL A 82 8.59 6.35 -9.01
N ARG A 83 8.47 7.68 -8.90
CA ARG A 83 9.55 8.62 -9.23
C ARG A 83 10.69 8.58 -8.22
N GLN A 84 10.38 8.48 -6.92
CA GLN A 84 11.32 8.44 -5.80
C GLN A 84 12.01 7.09 -5.62
N ARG A 85 11.56 6.02 -6.31
CA ARG A 85 12.30 4.75 -6.40
C ARG A 85 13.73 5.05 -6.84
N SER A 86 14.61 5.08 -5.83
CA SER A 86 15.93 5.67 -5.93
C SER A 86 16.74 4.95 -7.00
N ARG A 87 17.70 5.64 -7.61
CA ARG A 87 18.64 5.03 -8.58
C ARG A 87 19.29 3.76 -8.00
N ARG A 88 19.47 3.68 -6.68
CA ARG A 88 19.99 2.48 -5.99
C ARG A 88 19.09 1.26 -6.16
N TYR A 89 17.77 1.41 -6.08
CA TYR A 89 16.84 0.30 -6.27
C TYR A 89 16.77 -0.14 -7.73
N ARG A 90 16.87 0.79 -8.68
CA ARG A 90 16.94 0.45 -10.12
C ARG A 90 18.23 -0.30 -10.46
N ILE A 91 19.35 0.08 -9.83
CA ILE A 91 20.62 -0.64 -9.96
C ILE A 91 20.54 -2.03 -9.32
N ALA A 92 19.94 -2.14 -8.13
CA ALA A 92 19.74 -3.42 -7.46
C ALA A 92 18.84 -4.37 -8.28
N ASP A 93 17.74 -3.87 -8.83
CA ASP A 93 16.83 -4.64 -9.71
C ASP A 93 17.54 -5.08 -11.00
N TRP A 94 18.35 -4.21 -11.60
CA TRP A 94 19.14 -4.53 -12.79
C TRP A 94 20.21 -5.60 -12.51
N LEU A 95 20.92 -5.49 -11.39
CA LEU A 95 21.90 -6.50 -10.97
C LEU A 95 21.23 -7.85 -10.70
N ALA A 96 20.09 -7.86 -10.01
CA ALA A 96 19.32 -9.07 -9.73
C ALA A 96 18.87 -9.77 -11.03
N ALA A 97 18.37 -9.01 -12.01
CA ALA A 97 17.95 -9.54 -13.31
C ALA A 97 19.12 -10.14 -14.13
N ARG A 98 20.32 -9.55 -14.03
CA ARG A 98 21.53 -10.02 -14.72
C ARG A 98 22.08 -11.31 -14.10
N VAL A 99 22.03 -11.41 -12.77
CA VAL A 99 22.44 -12.62 -12.03
C VAL A 99 21.47 -13.78 -12.26
N SER A 100 20.17 -13.52 -12.42
CA SER A 100 19.20 -14.57 -12.77
C SER A 100 19.38 -15.09 -14.20
N TRP A 101 19.78 -14.23 -15.14
CA TRP A 101 20.11 -14.65 -16.52
C TRP A 101 21.36 -15.52 -16.58
N GLY A 102 22.42 -15.18 -15.83
CA GLY A 102 23.66 -15.96 -15.80
C GLY A 102 23.51 -17.37 -15.21
N ARG A 103 22.53 -17.61 -14.33
CA ARG A 103 22.23 -18.96 -13.80
C ARG A 103 21.35 -19.80 -14.73
N GLY A 104 20.67 -19.18 -15.70
CA GLY A 104 19.85 -19.89 -16.68
C GLY A 104 20.63 -20.47 -17.86
N MET A 105 21.85 -20.00 -18.12
CA MET A 105 22.71 -20.41 -19.25
C MET A 105 23.65 -21.60 -18.94
N LEU A 106 23.63 -22.11 -17.71
CA LEU A 106 24.44 -23.27 -17.26
C LEU A 106 23.60 -24.54 -17.02
N ARG A 107 22.42 -24.63 -17.65
CA ARG A 107 21.61 -25.84 -17.69
C ARG A 107 21.43 -26.33 -19.12
#